data_AF-A0A662TGJ5-F1
#
_entry.id   AF-A0A662TGJ5-F1
#
_cell.length_a   1.000
_cell.length_b   1.000
_cell.length_c   1.000
_cell.angle_alpha   90.00
_cell.angle_beta   90.00
_cell.angle_gamma   90.00
#
_symmetry.space_group_name_H-M   'P 1'
#
loop_
_entity.id
_entity.type
_entity.pdbx_description
1 polymer ?
#
loop_
_entity_poly.entity_id
_entity_poly.type
_entity_poly.pdbx_seq_one_letter_code
_entity_poly.pdbx_strand_id
1 'polypeptide(L)' 'IRLGAQEVTRLGMKESEMEEIAEFVKRVVVDGEDPEKVGQDVAEFRKDYQKVHYAFDTLRDAYEYIQLR' A
#
# COMPACT_ATOMS: atom_id res chain seq x y z
N ILE A 1 4.26 7.39 -17.03
CA ILE A 1 4.10 6.37 -15.97
C ILE A 1 2.60 6.23 -15.72
N ARG A 2 2.05 5.01 -15.70
CA ARG A 2 0.63 4.77 -15.39
C ARG A 2 0.54 4.07 -14.05
N LEU A 3 -0.29 4.60 -13.15
CA LEU A 3 -0.54 4.06 -11.80
C LEU A 3 -1.99 3.58 -11.72
N GLY A 4 -2.26 2.60 -10.87
CA GLY A 4 -3.60 2.08 -10.63
C GLY A 4 -3.91 2.02 -9.13
N ALA A 5 -5.10 2.50 -8.74
CA ALA A 5 -5.52 2.56 -7.34
C ALA A 5 -6.37 1.35 -6.90
N GLN A 6 -6.74 0.47 -7.83
CA GLN A 6 -7.71 -0.61 -7.57
C GLN A 6 -7.30 -1.53 -6.41
N GLU A 7 -6.01 -1.85 -6.29
CA GLU A 7 -5.50 -2.75 -5.25
C GLU A 7 -5.46 -2.06 -3.89
N VAL A 8 -4.93 -0.85 -3.82
CA VAL A 8 -4.86 -0.07 -2.57
C VAL A 8 -6.24 0.27 -2.03
N THR A 9 -7.20 0.60 -2.90
CA THR A 9 -8.61 0.76 -2.50
C THR A 9 -9.17 -0.56 -1.96
N ARG A 10 -8.80 -1.70 -2.55
CA ARG A 10 -9.24 -3.01 -2.06
C ARG A 10 -8.67 -3.33 -0.68
N LEU A 11 -7.53 -2.76 -0.30
CA LEU A 11 -6.94 -2.89 1.03
C LEU A 11 -7.51 -1.88 2.05
N GLY A 12 -8.47 -1.05 1.63
CA GLY A 12 -9.16 -0.10 2.50
C GLY A 12 -8.59 1.32 2.49
N MET A 13 -7.58 1.60 1.66
CA MET A 13 -7.04 2.96 1.49
C MET A 13 -8.06 3.87 0.80
N LYS A 14 -8.15 5.11 1.27
CA LYS A 14 -9.04 6.17 0.83
C LYS A 14 -8.27 7.35 0.26
N GLU A 15 -8.94 8.48 0.08
CA GLU A 15 -8.39 9.71 -0.50
C GLU A 15 -7.19 10.25 0.28
N SER A 16 -7.23 10.22 1.62
CA SER A 16 -6.11 10.66 2.48
C SER A 16 -4.83 9.86 2.22
N GLU A 17 -4.96 8.54 2.10
CA GLU A 17 -3.83 7.66 1.80
C GLU A 17 -3.28 7.89 0.39
N MET A 18 -4.11 8.31 -0.56
CA MET A 18 -3.63 8.68 -1.89
C MET A 18 -2.74 9.94 -1.86
N GLU A 19 -3.03 10.90 -0.98
CA GLU A 19 -2.16 12.06 -0.76
C GLU A 19 -0.80 11.64 -0.21
N GLU A 20 -0.76 10.71 0.76
CA GLU A 20 0.49 10.17 1.29
C GLU A 20 1.30 9.40 0.23
N ILE A 21 0.63 8.59 -0.61
CA ILE A 21 1.29 7.91 -1.73
C ILE A 21 1.88 8.92 -2.71
N ALA A 22 1.19 10.01 -3.01
CA ALA A 22 1.70 11.07 -3.87
C ALA A 22 2.93 11.76 -3.26
N GLU A 23 2.96 11.97 -1.94
CA GLU A 23 4.12 12.52 -1.23
C GLU A 23 5.32 11.58 -1.31
N PHE A 24 5.15 10.27 -1.15
CA PHE A 24 6.24 9.31 -1.34
C PHE A 24 6.81 9.35 -2.76
N VAL A 25 5.96 9.47 -3.78
CA VAL A 25 6.41 9.60 -5.18
C VAL A 25 7.19 10.90 -5.38
N LYS A 26 6.71 12.01 -4.82
CA LYS A 26 7.38 13.31 -4.89
C LYS A 26 8.74 13.27 -4.19
N ARG A 27 8.86 12.70 -2.99
CA ARG A 27 10.13 12.59 -2.25
C ARG A 27 11.24 11.95 -3.08
N VAL A 28 10.91 10.93 -3.87
CA VAL A 28 11.87 10.26 -4.74
C VAL A 28 12.13 11.04 -6.04
N VAL A 29 11.07 11.44 -6.74
CA VAL A 29 11.19 11.97 -8.11
C VAL A 29 11.56 13.45 -8.16
N VAL A 30 11.08 14.23 -7.19
CA VAL A 30 11.27 15.69 -7.13
C VAL A 30 12.35 16.06 -6.14
N ASP A 31 12.26 15.54 -4.91
CA ASP A 31 13.17 15.94 -3.82
C ASP A 31 14.51 15.16 -3.87
N GLY A 32 14.56 14.07 -4.63
CA GLY A 32 15.78 13.29 -4.85
C GLY A 32 16.22 12.49 -3.62
N GLU A 33 15.29 12.18 -2.72
CA GLU A 33 15.59 11.33 -1.57
C GLU A 33 15.99 9.91 -2.00
N ASP A 34 16.79 9.26 -1.15
CA ASP A 34 17.23 7.89 -1.35
C ASP A 34 16.02 6.93 -1.38
N PRO A 35 15.79 6.22 -2.50
CA PRO A 35 14.67 5.28 -2.63
C PRO A 35 14.67 4.18 -1.57
N GLU A 36 15.82 3.77 -1.04
CA GLU A 36 15.89 2.75 0.01
C GLU A 36 15.28 3.25 1.32
N LYS A 37 15.49 4.52 1.66
CA LYS A 37 14.91 5.15 2.85
C LYS A 37 13.41 5.35 2.70
N VAL A 38 12.99 5.91 1.57
CA VAL A 38 11.56 6.08 1.27
C VAL A 38 10.85 4.72 1.23
N GLY A 39 11.52 3.68 0.73
CA GLY A 39 10.99 2.32 0.72
C GLY A 39 10.72 1.74 2.12
N GLN A 40 11.52 2.10 3.13
CA GLN A 40 11.26 1.71 4.52
C GLN A 40 10.00 2.39 5.08
N ASP A 41 9.82 3.67 4.79
CA ASP A 41 8.62 4.43 5.20
C ASP A 41 7.36 3.87 4.53
N VAL A 42 7.43 3.57 3.23
CA VAL A 42 6.32 2.94 2.49
C VAL A 42 6.00 1.55 3.04
N ALA A 43 7.03 0.77 3.41
CA ALA A 43 6.83 -0.53 4.02
C ALA A 43 6.14 -0.43 5.38
N GLU A 44 6.46 0.57 6.19
CA GLU A 44 5.78 0.85 7.46
C GLU A 44 4.32 1.25 7.22
N PHE A 45 4.09 2.22 6.33
CA PHE A 45 2.75 2.68 5.96
C PHE A 45 1.84 1.53 5.50
N ARG A 46 2.37 0.59 4.70
CA ARG A 46 1.58 -0.55 4.18
C ARG A 46 1.20 -1.57 5.27
N LYS A 47 1.89 -1.62 6.42
CA LYS A 47 1.61 -2.63 7.47
C LYS A 47 0.21 -2.53 8.04
N ASP A 48 -0.39 -1.35 8.04
CA ASP A 48 -1.74 -1.14 8.55
C ASP A 48 -2.83 -1.60 7.56
N TYR A 49 -2.47 -1.83 6.30
CA TYR A 49 -3.39 -2.18 5.21
C TYR A 49 -3.23 -3.63 4.75
N GLN A 50 -3.55 -4.56 5.64
CA GLN A 50 -3.43 -6.02 5.39
C GLN A 50 -4.78 -6.72 5.18
N LYS A 51 -5.91 -6.01 5.22
CA LYS A 51 -7.24 -6.63 5.10
C LYS A 51 -7.87 -6.39 3.74
N VAL A 52 -8.61 -7.37 3.23
CA VAL A 52 -9.39 -7.22 2.00
C VAL A 52 -10.75 -6.61 2.33
N HIS A 53 -11.05 -5.48 1.71
CA HIS A 53 -12.34 -4.79 1.78
C HIS A 53 -13.19 -5.06 0.53
N TYR A 54 -14.48 -4.73 0.61
CA TYR A 54 -15.45 -4.88 -0.48
C TYR A 54 -15.63 -6.34 -0.98
N ALA A 55 -15.34 -7.31 -0.11
CA ALA A 55 -15.57 -8.73 -0.26
C ALA A 55 -16.52 -9.22 0.85
N PHE A 56 -16.98 -10.47 0.75
CA PHE A 56 -17.57 -11.14 1.91
C PHE A 56 -16.54 -11.30 3.02
N ASP A 57 -17.01 -11.41 4.27
CA ASP A 57 -16.12 -11.51 5.43
C ASP A 57 -15.11 -12.64 5.28
N THR A 58 -13.85 -12.32 5.55
CA THR A 58 -12.75 -13.27 5.52
C THR A 58 -12.04 -13.23 6.87
N LEU A 59 -11.74 -14.39 7.44
CA LEU A 59 -10.98 -14.50 8.70
C LEU A 59 -9.48 -14.29 8.50
N ARG A 60 -9.02 -14.07 7.26
CA ARG A 60 -7.62 -14.08 6.86
C ARG A 60 -7.20 -12.71 6.34
N ASP A 61 -5.92 -12.41 6.48
CA ASP A 61 -5.35 -11.21 5.90
C ASP A 61 -5.09 -11.40 4.40
N ALA A 62 -5.05 -10.30 3.65
CA ALA A 62 -4.95 -10.23 2.20
C ALA A 62 -3.74 -10.98 1.62
N TYR A 63 -2.64 -11.01 2.36
CA TYR A 63 -1.38 -11.62 1.95
C TYR A 63 -0.98 -12.82 2.81
N GLU A 64 -1.93 -13.38 3.58
CA GLU A 64 -1.67 -14.56 4.39
C GLU A 64 -1.32 -15.76 3.49
N TYR A 65 -0.14 -16.33 3.69
CA TYR A 65 0.30 -17.51 2.93
C TYR A 65 -0.40 -18.76 3.44
N ILE A 66 -1.05 -19.50 2.53
CA ILE A 66 -1.72 -20.76 2.84
C ILE A 66 -0.89 -21.91 2.29
N GLN A 67 -0.24 -22.68 3.17
CA GLN A 67 0.45 -23.89 2.77
C GLN A 67 -0.57 -25.02 2.54
N LEU A 68 -0.78 -25.35 1.27
CA LEU A 68 -1.52 -26.54 0.87
C LEU A 68 -0.53 -27.71 0.81
N ARG A 69 -0.88 -28.79 1.50
CA ARG A 69 -0.06 -29.98 1.77
C ARG A 69 0.64 -30.55 0.53
#